data_AF-A0A0D8XJG1-F1
#
_entry.id   AF-A0A0D8XJG1-F1
#
_cell.length_a   1.000
_cell.length_b   1.000
_cell.length_c   1.000
_cell.angle_alpha   90.00
_cell.angle_beta   90.00
_cell.angle_gamma   90.00
#
_symmetry.space_group_name_H-M   'P 1'
#
loop_
_entity.id
_entity.type
_entity.pdbx_description
1 polymer ?
#
loop_
_entity_poly.entity_id
_entity_poly.type
_entity_poly.pdbx_seq_one_letter_code
_entity_poly.pdbx_strand_id
1 'polypeptide(L)'
;MVQSDKKQWKAFKASRESDASDRQPLSPPDDFLSISASPLGHSARMRHLSEAGQSGSETDVDDVGALDFVLLDSISKRTLFDLIGALNIAYPDYDFSNVKSSCFSLITNVEVVMEAVDNKFYATINGYASMKDELWLAIDAEIHPRECRIYSFNSNYSDDPFSEDGCLWCLNFFFHNKALKRVMLLSCRAISQFGAAKDSLWDLDEE
;
A
#
# COMPACT_ATOMS: atom_id res chain seq x y z
N MET A 1 5.47 -26.61 -0.34
CA MET A 1 5.28 -25.16 -0.51
C MET A 1 6.45 -24.49 -1.23
N VAL A 2 7.69 -24.56 -0.73
CA VAL A 2 8.89 -23.87 -1.29
C VAL A 2 9.18 -24.09 -2.80
N GLN A 3 8.83 -25.25 -3.36
CA GLN A 3 9.03 -25.51 -4.80
C GLN A 3 8.04 -24.77 -5.71
N SER A 4 6.83 -24.48 -5.21
CA SER A 4 5.81 -23.71 -5.93
C SER A 4 6.25 -22.26 -6.09
N ASP A 5 6.65 -21.61 -5.00
CA ASP A 5 7.13 -20.23 -4.98
C ASP A 5 8.33 -20.01 -5.91
N LYS A 6 9.26 -20.98 -5.96
CA LYS A 6 10.43 -20.89 -6.85
C LYS A 6 10.03 -20.94 -8.32
N LYS A 7 8.98 -21.70 -8.68
CA LYS A 7 8.42 -21.75 -10.03
C LYS A 7 7.67 -20.45 -10.36
N GLN A 8 6.85 -19.96 -9.44
CA GLN A 8 6.10 -18.71 -9.57
C GLN A 8 7.04 -17.50 -9.70
N TRP A 9 8.12 -17.44 -8.91
CA TRP A 9 9.14 -16.40 -9.03
C TRP A 9 9.84 -16.41 -10.40
N LYS A 10 10.16 -17.59 -10.93
CA LYS A 10 10.75 -17.71 -12.27
C LYS A 10 9.79 -17.22 -13.36
N ALA A 11 8.52 -17.58 -13.26
CA ALA A 11 7.47 -17.11 -14.17
C ALA A 11 7.29 -15.59 -14.08
N PHE A 12 7.23 -15.03 -12.87
CA PHE A 12 7.11 -13.59 -12.61
C PHE A 12 8.26 -12.78 -13.21
N LYS A 13 9.50 -13.29 -13.11
CA LYS A 13 10.65 -12.66 -13.76
C LYS A 13 10.65 -12.78 -15.28
N ALA A 14 10.05 -13.83 -15.82
CA ALA A 14 10.01 -14.07 -17.26
C ALA A 14 8.91 -13.25 -17.96
N SER A 15 7.80 -12.98 -17.28
CA SER A 15 6.68 -12.21 -17.83
C SER A 15 6.90 -10.69 -17.82
N ARG A 16 7.83 -10.19 -16.99
CA ARG A 16 8.13 -8.76 -16.87
C ARG A 16 9.50 -8.49 -17.50
N GLU A 17 9.48 -7.99 -18.74
CA GLU A 17 10.67 -7.73 -19.57
C GLU A 17 11.79 -7.01 -18.79
N SER A 18 13.02 -7.53 -18.92
CA SER A 18 14.29 -6.83 -19.15
C SER A 18 14.58 -5.47 -18.50
N ASP A 19 14.04 -5.15 -17.33
CA ASP A 19 14.43 -3.93 -16.62
C ASP A 19 15.79 -4.14 -15.96
N ALA A 20 16.82 -3.40 -16.38
CA ALA A 20 18.20 -3.53 -15.89
C ALA A 20 18.34 -3.23 -14.38
N SER A 21 17.36 -2.53 -13.80
CA SER A 21 17.28 -2.24 -12.37
C SER A 21 16.46 -3.30 -11.63
N ASP A 22 17.00 -3.82 -10.52
CA ASP A 22 16.28 -4.69 -9.59
C ASP A 22 15.23 -3.95 -8.74
N ARG A 23 15.19 -2.62 -8.85
CA ARG A 23 14.27 -1.74 -8.14
C ARG A 23 13.38 -0.95 -9.09
N GLN A 24 12.12 -0.85 -8.73
CA GLN A 24 11.10 -0.13 -9.48
C GLN A 24 10.54 1.03 -8.63
N PRO A 25 10.18 2.16 -9.25
CA PRO A 25 9.58 3.29 -8.53
C PRO A 25 8.17 2.94 -8.04
N LEU A 26 7.82 3.48 -6.87
CA LEU A 26 6.51 3.43 -6.24
C LEU A 26 5.63 4.61 -6.71
N SER A 27 4.32 4.57 -6.41
CA SER A 27 3.46 5.74 -6.53
C SER A 27 3.75 6.76 -5.41
N PRO A 28 3.43 8.05 -5.63
CA PRO A 28 3.51 9.07 -4.60
C PRO A 28 2.71 8.69 -3.34
N PRO A 29 3.03 9.26 -2.16
CA PRO A 29 2.25 9.06 -0.95
C PRO A 29 0.77 9.38 -1.18
N ASP A 30 -0.10 8.62 -0.52
CA ASP A 30 -1.54 8.76 -0.74
C ASP A 30 -2.12 10.09 -0.29
N ASP A 31 -3.16 10.54 -0.98
CA ASP A 31 -3.87 11.77 -0.65
C ASP A 31 -4.45 11.76 0.78
N PHE A 32 -4.76 10.58 1.35
CA PHE A 32 -5.21 10.48 2.75
C PHE A 32 -4.10 10.79 3.78
N LEU A 33 -2.83 10.80 3.35
CA LEU A 33 -1.68 11.20 4.15
C LEU A 33 -1.44 12.71 4.13
N SER A 34 -2.07 13.42 3.19
CA SER A 34 -1.99 14.87 3.11
C SER A 34 -2.86 15.47 4.21
N ILE A 35 -2.28 15.62 5.40
CA ILE A 35 -2.82 16.47 6.47
C ILE A 35 -2.70 17.93 5.99
N SER A 36 -3.50 18.33 5.01
CA SER A 36 -3.79 19.72 4.75
C SER A 36 -5.31 19.86 4.74
N ALA A 37 -5.84 20.34 5.86
CA ALA A 37 -7.19 20.88 5.90
C ALA A 37 -7.22 22.14 5.05
N SER A 38 -7.52 22.00 3.76
CA SER A 38 -7.87 23.13 2.90
C SER A 38 -8.93 22.66 1.90
N PRO A 39 -10.16 23.21 1.98
CA PRO A 39 -11.17 22.92 0.98
C PRO A 39 -10.90 23.74 -0.27
N LEU A 40 -11.09 23.11 -1.43
CA LEU A 40 -11.24 23.70 -2.77
C LEU A 40 -9.96 24.25 -3.45
N GLY A 41 -9.49 23.47 -4.43
CA GLY A 41 -9.21 24.00 -5.76
C GLY A 41 -7.77 24.38 -6.07
N HIS A 42 -7.27 23.75 -7.15
CA HIS A 42 -6.14 24.10 -8.01
C HIS A 42 -4.85 23.31 -7.81
N SER A 43 -4.49 22.61 -8.89
CA SER A 43 -3.18 22.05 -9.22
C SER A 43 -2.03 22.92 -8.70
N ALA A 44 -1.38 22.48 -7.62
CA ALA A 44 -0.07 22.97 -7.23
C ALA A 44 0.98 22.29 -8.12
N ARG A 45 1.09 22.79 -9.36
CA ARG A 45 2.25 22.56 -10.22
C ARG A 45 3.47 23.10 -9.47
N MET A 46 4.30 22.22 -8.89
CA MET A 46 5.62 22.62 -8.39
C MET A 46 6.36 23.31 -9.53
N ARG A 47 6.54 24.63 -9.40
CA ARG A 47 7.42 25.38 -10.27
C ARG A 47 8.84 25.05 -9.81
N HIS A 48 9.58 24.39 -10.68
CA HIS A 48 11.03 24.22 -10.60
C HIS A 48 11.65 25.62 -10.47
N LEU A 49 12.18 25.96 -9.29
CA LEU A 49 13.02 27.14 -9.11
C LEU A 49 14.39 26.78 -9.66
N SER A 50 14.70 27.23 -10.88
CA SER A 50 16.07 27.28 -11.37
C SER A 50 16.78 28.41 -10.62
N GLU A 51 17.63 28.09 -9.66
CA GLU A 51 18.64 29.03 -9.18
C GLU A 51 19.92 28.90 -10.01
N ALA A 52 20.37 30.06 -10.49
CA ALA A 52 21.55 30.27 -11.28
C ALA A 52 22.81 29.87 -10.51
N GLY A 53 23.78 29.31 -11.22
CA GLY A 53 25.03 28.83 -10.65
C GLY A 53 25.87 29.92 -10.00
N GLN A 54 26.57 29.56 -8.92
CA GLN A 54 27.81 30.18 -8.49
C GLN A 54 28.80 29.13 -7.99
N SER A 55 30.04 29.39 -8.37
CA SER A 55 31.29 28.65 -8.16
C SER A 55 31.71 28.61 -6.68
N GLY A 56 32.31 27.49 -6.23
CA GLY A 56 33.08 27.49 -4.98
C GLY A 56 33.37 26.11 -4.35
N SER A 57 34.56 25.57 -4.63
CA SER A 57 35.49 24.82 -3.76
C SER A 57 34.97 23.85 -2.67
N GLU A 58 35.32 22.58 -2.85
CA GLU A 58 35.91 21.60 -1.92
C GLU A 58 35.60 21.73 -0.41
N THR A 59 34.91 20.72 0.13
CA THR A 59 35.32 19.98 1.33
C THR A 59 34.48 18.72 1.47
N ASP A 60 35.16 17.57 1.49
CA ASP A 60 34.61 16.26 1.81
C ASP A 60 34.04 16.26 3.25
N VAL A 61 32.73 16.06 3.37
CA VAL A 61 32.05 15.73 4.63
C VAL A 61 30.92 14.72 4.36
N ASP A 62 31.23 13.46 4.66
CA ASP A 62 30.33 12.35 5.01
C ASP A 62 28.94 12.29 4.35
N ASP A 63 28.92 11.89 3.07
CA ASP A 63 27.72 11.43 2.34
C ASP A 63 27.33 10.00 2.76
N VAL A 64 26.88 9.82 4.00
CA VAL A 64 26.24 8.57 4.46
C VAL A 64 24.75 8.73 4.75
N GLY A 65 24.21 9.94 4.61
CA GLY A 65 22.79 10.26 4.87
C GLY A 65 21.94 10.58 3.64
N ALA A 66 22.52 11.07 2.53
CA ALA A 66 21.72 11.49 1.38
C ALA A 66 21.30 10.32 0.48
N LEU A 67 22.03 9.21 0.50
CA LEU A 67 21.68 8.00 -0.25
C LEU A 67 20.38 7.37 0.26
N ASP A 68 20.06 7.49 1.56
CA ASP A 68 18.88 6.86 2.16
C ASP A 68 17.60 7.68 1.89
N PHE A 69 17.72 9.00 1.70
CA PHE A 69 16.59 9.86 1.34
C PHE A 69 16.13 9.66 -0.12
N VAL A 70 17.08 9.39 -1.04
CA VAL A 70 16.79 9.18 -2.48
C VAL A 70 16.25 7.76 -2.77
N LEU A 71 16.37 6.81 -1.84
CA LEU A 71 15.98 5.40 -2.04
C LEU A 71 14.62 5.00 -1.46
N LEU A 72 13.93 5.90 -0.75
CA LEU A 72 12.67 5.60 -0.04
C LEU A 72 11.54 5.16 -1.00
N ASP A 73 11.40 5.79 -2.16
CA ASP A 73 10.30 5.52 -3.09
C ASP A 73 10.53 4.35 -4.07
N SER A 74 11.41 3.42 -3.71
CA SER A 74 11.73 2.27 -4.56
C SER A 74 11.38 0.92 -3.90
N ILE A 75 10.84 0.00 -4.68
CA ILE A 75 10.53 -1.37 -4.28
C ILE A 75 11.34 -2.37 -5.09
N SER A 76 11.87 -3.40 -4.43
CA SER A 76 12.58 -4.48 -5.13
C SER A 76 11.59 -5.39 -5.87
N LYS A 77 11.99 -5.98 -7.00
CA LYS A 77 11.19 -6.98 -7.71
C LYS A 77 10.76 -8.14 -6.80
N ARG A 78 11.62 -8.51 -5.84
CA ARG A 78 11.32 -9.57 -4.87
C ARG A 78 10.20 -9.18 -3.93
N THR A 79 10.30 -8.00 -3.31
CA THR A 79 9.24 -7.50 -2.42
C THR A 79 7.94 -7.34 -3.17
N LEU A 80 7.96 -6.76 -4.38
CA LEU A 80 6.78 -6.62 -5.21
C LEU A 80 6.10 -7.97 -5.50
N PHE A 81 6.89 -9.01 -5.82
CA PHE A 81 6.37 -10.37 -5.97
C PHE A 81 5.72 -10.90 -4.69
N ASP A 82 6.34 -10.67 -3.54
CA ASP A 82 5.79 -11.12 -2.26
C ASP A 82 4.46 -10.38 -1.94
N LEU A 83 4.35 -9.07 -2.25
CA LEU A 83 3.11 -8.29 -2.07
C LEU A 83 1.99 -8.75 -3.01
N ILE A 84 2.29 -8.93 -4.30
CA ILE A 84 1.34 -9.45 -5.29
C ILE A 84 0.92 -10.87 -4.93
N GLY A 85 1.85 -11.68 -4.41
CA GLY A 85 1.55 -13.02 -3.89
C GLY A 85 0.53 -12.96 -2.76
N ALA A 86 0.70 -12.03 -1.80
CA ALA A 86 -0.27 -11.84 -0.72
C ALA A 86 -1.66 -11.43 -1.23
N LEU A 87 -1.75 -10.57 -2.26
CA LEU A 87 -3.03 -10.24 -2.90
C LEU A 87 -3.72 -11.46 -3.52
N ASN A 88 -2.99 -12.23 -4.34
CA ASN A 88 -3.54 -13.42 -4.99
C ASN A 88 -3.97 -14.51 -3.99
N ILE A 89 -3.35 -14.56 -2.80
CA ILE A 89 -3.76 -15.47 -1.73
C ILE A 89 -5.02 -14.96 -1.02
N ALA A 90 -5.10 -13.66 -0.73
CA ALA A 90 -6.22 -13.06 -0.03
C ALA A 90 -7.49 -12.99 -0.88
N TYR A 91 -7.34 -12.82 -2.20
CA TYR A 91 -8.42 -12.62 -3.16
C TYR A 91 -8.24 -13.57 -4.36
N PRO A 92 -8.54 -14.88 -4.19
CA PRO A 92 -8.28 -15.90 -5.21
C PRO A 92 -9.11 -15.73 -6.48
N ASP A 93 -10.24 -15.02 -6.40
CA ASP A 93 -11.15 -14.77 -7.52
C ASP A 93 -10.69 -13.60 -8.42
N TYR A 94 -9.63 -12.89 -8.03
CA TYR A 94 -9.09 -11.74 -8.75
C TYR A 94 -7.68 -12.03 -9.29
N ASP A 95 -7.39 -11.55 -10.50
CA ASP A 95 -6.06 -11.67 -11.09
C ASP A 95 -5.23 -10.40 -10.84
N PHE A 96 -4.21 -10.51 -9.98
CA PHE A 96 -3.26 -9.42 -9.70
C PHE A 96 -1.95 -9.53 -10.50
N SER A 97 -1.87 -10.42 -11.49
CA SER A 97 -0.64 -10.66 -12.27
C SER A 97 -0.11 -9.38 -12.95
N ASN A 98 -1.02 -8.47 -13.32
CA ASN A 98 -0.71 -7.22 -14.01
C ASN A 98 -0.43 -6.04 -13.06
N VAL A 99 -0.53 -6.22 -11.74
CA VAL A 99 -0.27 -5.15 -10.77
C VAL A 99 1.18 -4.68 -10.86
N LYS A 100 1.37 -3.36 -10.90
CA LYS A 100 2.67 -2.69 -11.04
C LYS A 100 3.13 -2.06 -9.73
N SER A 101 4.42 -1.73 -9.65
CA SER A 101 4.97 -1.02 -8.48
C SER A 101 4.31 0.35 -8.28
N SER A 102 3.83 0.99 -9.35
CA SER A 102 3.08 2.24 -9.33
C SER A 102 1.67 2.14 -8.75
N CYS A 103 1.23 0.95 -8.32
CA CYS A 103 0.00 0.74 -7.57
C CYS A 103 0.25 0.71 -6.05
N PHE A 104 1.51 0.85 -5.63
CA PHE A 104 1.91 0.82 -4.23
C PHE A 104 2.62 2.11 -3.86
N SER A 105 2.34 2.64 -2.67
CA SER A 105 3.06 3.78 -2.10
C SER A 105 3.77 3.34 -0.81
N LEU A 106 4.95 3.90 -0.53
CA LEU A 106 5.64 3.64 0.74
C LEU A 106 5.04 4.50 1.85
N ILE A 107 4.77 3.88 3.00
CA ILE A 107 4.37 4.60 4.22
C ILE A 107 5.60 4.80 5.11
N THR A 108 5.72 6.01 5.66
CA THR A 108 6.90 6.45 6.42
C THR A 108 7.05 5.75 7.77
N ASN A 109 5.96 5.53 8.49
CA ASN A 109 5.96 4.86 9.79
C ASN A 109 4.60 4.20 10.10
N VAL A 110 4.54 3.41 11.17
CA VAL A 110 3.31 2.71 11.57
C VAL A 110 2.27 3.67 12.16
N GLU A 111 2.69 4.74 12.81
CA GLU A 111 1.79 5.72 13.44
C GLU A 111 0.81 6.31 12.44
N VAL A 112 1.28 6.59 11.22
CA VAL A 112 0.45 7.03 10.09
C VAL A 112 -0.63 6.00 9.72
N VAL A 113 -0.28 4.71 9.70
CA VAL A 113 -1.25 3.64 9.43
C VAL A 113 -2.27 3.55 10.57
N MET A 114 -1.80 3.62 11.80
CA MET A 114 -2.66 3.55 12.98
C MET A 114 -3.67 4.69 12.98
N GLU A 115 -3.22 5.93 12.73
CA GLU A 115 -4.11 7.09 12.64
C GLU A 115 -5.13 6.94 11.49
N ALA A 116 -4.71 6.49 10.31
CA ALA A 116 -5.61 6.29 9.18
C ALA A 116 -6.69 5.23 9.48
N VAL A 117 -6.30 4.10 10.05
CA VAL A 117 -7.23 3.02 10.45
C VAL A 117 -8.14 3.48 11.57
N ASP A 118 -7.59 4.06 12.64
CA ASP A 118 -8.35 4.55 13.78
C ASP A 118 -9.41 5.55 13.35
N ASN A 119 -9.05 6.54 12.52
CA ASN A 119 -9.96 7.55 12.02
C ASN A 119 -11.15 6.95 11.25
N LYS A 120 -10.90 5.94 10.41
CA LYS A 120 -11.97 5.23 9.69
C LYS A 120 -12.82 4.37 10.62
N PHE A 121 -12.20 3.71 11.59
CA PHE A 121 -12.88 2.78 12.49
C PHE A 121 -13.73 3.52 13.52
N TYR A 122 -13.26 4.64 14.07
CA TYR A 122 -14.07 5.51 14.92
C TYR A 122 -15.33 6.03 14.22
N ALA A 123 -15.25 6.28 12.91
CA ALA A 123 -16.38 6.76 12.13
C ALA A 123 -17.39 5.67 11.73
N THR A 124 -17.02 4.38 11.79
CA THR A 124 -17.82 3.28 11.22
C THR A 124 -18.14 2.14 12.18
N ILE A 125 -17.35 1.94 13.24
CA ILE A 125 -17.49 0.84 14.18
C ILE A 125 -17.93 1.38 15.54
N ASN A 126 -19.13 0.98 15.94
CA ASN A 126 -19.65 1.30 17.27
C ASN A 126 -18.81 0.59 18.34
N GLY A 127 -18.28 1.36 19.30
CA GLY A 127 -17.46 0.81 20.39
C GLY A 127 -16.01 0.53 20.02
N TYR A 128 -15.49 1.08 18.91
CA TYR A 128 -14.09 0.88 18.52
C TYR A 128 -13.08 1.22 19.65
N ALA A 129 -13.39 2.25 20.45
CA ALA A 129 -12.55 2.68 21.57
C ALA A 129 -12.16 1.54 22.53
N SER A 130 -13.05 0.57 22.78
CA SER A 130 -12.76 -0.53 23.72
C SER A 130 -11.96 -1.68 23.11
N MET A 131 -11.90 -1.79 21.77
CA MET A 131 -11.18 -2.87 21.08
C MET A 131 -9.89 -2.40 20.39
N LYS A 132 -9.70 -1.08 20.27
CA LYS A 132 -8.54 -0.48 19.60
C LYS A 132 -7.21 -1.06 20.13
N ASP A 133 -7.03 -1.07 21.44
CA ASP A 133 -5.76 -1.50 22.04
C ASP A 133 -5.50 -2.99 21.81
N GLU A 134 -6.55 -3.82 21.89
CA GLU A 134 -6.45 -5.26 21.63
C GLU A 134 -6.08 -5.55 20.17
N LEU A 135 -6.69 -4.83 19.21
CA LEU A 135 -6.36 -4.94 17.79
C LEU A 135 -4.88 -4.64 17.53
N TRP A 136 -4.40 -3.50 18.03
CA TRP A 136 -3.01 -3.08 17.78
C TRP A 136 -2.00 -3.93 18.53
N LEU A 137 -2.35 -4.44 19.72
CA LEU A 137 -1.52 -5.39 20.46
C LEU A 137 -1.39 -6.72 19.70
N ALA A 138 -2.48 -7.25 19.12
CA ALA A 138 -2.44 -8.48 18.33
C ALA A 138 -1.59 -8.31 17.07
N ILE A 139 -1.70 -7.16 16.38
CA ILE A 139 -0.87 -6.83 15.23
C ILE A 139 0.61 -6.73 15.63
N ASP A 140 0.91 -6.05 16.74
CA ASP A 140 2.29 -5.89 17.23
C ASP A 140 2.96 -7.24 17.50
N ALA A 141 2.26 -8.12 18.20
CA ALA A 141 2.74 -9.46 18.53
C ALA A 141 3.05 -10.33 17.29
N GLU A 142 2.31 -10.17 16.19
CA GLU A 142 2.44 -11.03 15.02
C GLU A 142 3.48 -10.54 14.00
N ILE A 143 3.62 -9.23 13.81
CA ILE A 143 4.47 -8.70 12.72
C ILE A 143 5.53 -7.69 13.15
N HIS A 144 5.46 -7.18 14.39
CA HIS A 144 6.31 -6.08 14.88
C HIS A 144 6.32 -4.90 13.88
N PRO A 145 5.19 -4.16 13.71
CA PRO A 145 5.02 -3.12 12.70
C PRO A 145 6.12 -2.07 12.66
N ARG A 146 6.75 -1.76 13.80
CA ARG A 146 7.87 -0.80 13.90
C ARG A 146 9.12 -1.25 13.17
N GLU A 147 9.27 -2.56 12.94
CA GLU A 147 10.38 -3.17 12.19
C GLU A 147 10.01 -3.47 10.73
N CYS A 148 8.80 -3.10 10.30
CA CYS A 148 8.30 -3.38 8.95
C CYS A 148 8.64 -2.26 7.98
N ARG A 149 8.84 -2.62 6.70
CA ARG A 149 8.57 -1.68 5.60
C ARG A 149 7.10 -1.79 5.24
N ILE A 150 6.42 -0.65 5.25
CA ILE A 150 4.97 -0.58 5.11
C ILE A 150 4.61 0.00 3.75
N TYR A 151 3.71 -0.65 3.03
CA TYR A 151 3.23 -0.20 1.73
C TYR A 151 1.70 -0.07 1.75
N SER A 152 1.15 0.99 1.17
CA SER A 152 -0.27 1.03 0.81
C SER A 152 -0.47 0.50 -0.61
N PHE A 153 -1.64 -0.08 -0.88
CA PHE A 153 -2.06 -0.44 -2.23
C PHE A 153 -3.22 0.42 -2.67
N ASN A 154 -3.00 1.17 -3.74
CA ASN A 154 -3.92 2.18 -4.25
C ASN A 154 -4.55 1.68 -5.53
N SER A 155 -5.87 1.54 -5.43
CA SER A 155 -6.77 1.03 -6.45
C SER A 155 -6.83 1.88 -7.73
N ASN A 156 -5.75 2.04 -8.49
CA ASN A 156 -5.83 2.54 -9.87
C ASN A 156 -5.97 1.40 -10.90
N TYR A 157 -6.21 0.18 -10.42
CA TYR A 157 -6.44 -1.02 -11.22
C TYR A 157 -7.93 -1.12 -11.56
N SER A 158 -8.25 -1.23 -12.86
CA SER A 158 -9.63 -1.19 -13.38
C SER A 158 -10.50 -2.37 -12.95
N ASP A 159 -9.90 -3.45 -12.44
CA ASP A 159 -10.56 -4.72 -12.10
C ASP A 159 -10.23 -5.15 -10.65
N ASP A 160 -10.30 -4.22 -9.69
CA ASP A 160 -9.98 -4.49 -8.30
C ASP A 160 -11.21 -4.91 -7.46
N PRO A 161 -11.03 -5.64 -6.34
CA PRO A 161 -12.10 -5.95 -5.37
C PRO A 161 -12.49 -4.75 -4.48
N PHE A 162 -11.85 -3.60 -4.67
CA PHE A 162 -11.89 -2.48 -3.73
C PHE A 162 -12.78 -1.33 -4.22
N SER A 163 -13.19 -1.36 -5.48
CA SER A 163 -14.02 -0.38 -6.19
C SER A 163 -15.46 -0.82 -6.40
N GLU A 164 -15.92 -1.86 -5.69
CA GLU A 164 -17.31 -2.33 -5.70
C GLU A 164 -18.32 -1.19 -5.42
N ASP A 165 -19.48 -1.28 -6.07
CA ASP A 165 -20.60 -0.33 -5.95
C ASP A 165 -20.97 -0.14 -4.46
N GLY A 166 -20.78 1.08 -3.95
CA GLY A 166 -21.12 1.44 -2.57
C GLY A 166 -20.00 1.24 -1.54
N CYS A 167 -18.78 0.93 -1.95
CA CYS A 167 -17.60 1.04 -1.09
C CYS A 167 -17.42 2.50 -0.63
N LEU A 168 -17.56 2.75 0.67
CA LEU A 168 -17.38 4.08 1.29
C LEU A 168 -15.89 4.42 1.45
N TRP A 169 -15.10 3.42 1.82
CA TRP A 169 -13.66 3.50 1.90
C TRP A 169 -13.06 2.08 1.93
N CYS A 170 -11.83 1.98 1.46
CA CYS A 170 -10.99 0.79 1.58
C CYS A 170 -9.59 1.22 2.05
N LEU A 171 -8.97 0.39 2.88
CA LEU A 171 -7.59 0.54 3.33
C LEU A 171 -6.88 -0.78 3.08
N ASN A 172 -5.74 -0.74 2.41
CA ASN A 172 -4.92 -1.90 2.11
C ASN A 172 -3.47 -1.60 2.46
N PHE A 173 -3.01 -2.12 3.60
CA PHE A 173 -1.64 -1.93 4.06
C PHE A 173 -0.90 -3.27 4.12
N PHE A 174 0.31 -3.29 3.57
CA PHE A 174 1.23 -4.41 3.61
C PHE A 174 2.36 -4.12 4.59
N PHE A 175 2.52 -4.99 5.58
CA PHE A 175 3.64 -4.95 6.52
C PHE A 175 4.63 -6.03 6.12
N HIS A 176 5.78 -5.62 5.58
CA HIS A 176 6.84 -6.55 5.20
C HIS A 176 7.96 -6.52 6.24
N ASN A 177 8.02 -7.58 7.06
CA ASN A 177 9.08 -7.80 8.03
C ASN A 177 10.14 -8.76 7.46
N LYS A 178 11.32 -8.22 7.15
CA LYS A 178 12.43 -9.00 6.58
C LYS A 178 13.05 -9.96 7.58
N ALA A 179 13.09 -9.61 8.87
CA ALA A 179 13.67 -10.45 9.91
C ALA A 179 12.81 -11.71 10.13
N LEU A 180 11.48 -11.53 10.19
CA LEU A 180 10.51 -12.63 10.30
C LEU A 180 10.26 -13.37 8.98
N LYS A 181 10.73 -12.83 7.85
CA LYS A 181 10.42 -13.30 6.49
C LYS A 181 8.91 -13.43 6.27
N ARG A 182 8.17 -12.43 6.73
CA ARG A 182 6.70 -12.43 6.80
C ARG A 182 6.13 -11.18 6.15
N VAL A 183 5.03 -11.36 5.43
CA VAL A 183 4.19 -10.28 4.90
C VAL A 183 2.81 -10.42 5.53
N MET A 184 2.32 -9.34 6.13
CA MET A 184 0.93 -9.24 6.60
C MET A 184 0.18 -8.24 5.74
N LEU A 185 -1.01 -8.61 5.26
CA LEU A 185 -1.95 -7.70 4.61
C LEU A 185 -3.04 -7.33 5.61
N LEU A 186 -3.11 -6.04 5.97
CA LEU A 186 -4.24 -5.46 6.66
C LEU A 186 -5.15 -4.82 5.61
N SER A 187 -6.25 -5.51 5.30
CA SER A 187 -7.25 -5.05 4.35
C SER A 187 -8.58 -4.83 5.05
N CYS A 188 -9.13 -3.64 4.91
CA CYS A 188 -10.38 -3.24 5.54
C CYS A 188 -11.22 -2.43 4.55
N ARG A 189 -12.53 -2.69 4.49
CA ARG A 189 -13.47 -1.93 3.68
C ARG A 189 -14.76 -1.67 4.43
N ALA A 190 -15.36 -0.50 4.22
CA ALA A 190 -16.73 -0.23 4.63
C ALA A 190 -17.63 -0.10 3.41
N ILE A 191 -18.76 -0.79 3.43
CA ILE A 191 -19.73 -0.80 2.35
C ILE A 191 -21.01 -0.14 2.85
N SER A 192 -21.60 0.73 2.03
CA SER A 192 -22.91 1.31 2.28
C SER A 192 -23.99 0.23 2.23
N GLN A 193 -24.93 0.27 3.17
CA GLN A 193 -26.10 -0.62 3.19
C GLN A 193 -26.94 -0.49 1.90
N PHE A 194 -26.90 0.66 1.22
CA PHE A 194 -27.58 0.87 -0.05
C PHE A 194 -26.84 0.26 -1.26
N GLY A 195 -25.52 0.07 -1.18
CA GLY A 195 -24.72 -0.59 -2.22
C GLY A 195 -24.83 -2.11 -2.13
N ALA A 196 -24.79 -2.65 -0.91
CA ALA A 196 -24.91 -4.09 -0.64
C ALA A 196 -26.24 -4.71 -1.11
N ALA A 197 -27.31 -3.92 -1.22
CA ALA A 197 -28.64 -4.40 -1.59
C ALA A 197 -28.82 -4.70 -3.09
N LYS A 198 -27.88 -4.29 -3.97
CA LYS A 198 -27.99 -4.58 -5.41
C LYS A 198 -27.65 -6.03 -5.75
N ASP A 199 -26.87 -6.73 -4.93
CA ASP A 199 -26.57 -8.16 -5.15
C ASP A 199 -27.70 -9.09 -4.71
N SER A 200 -28.64 -8.61 -3.88
CA SER A 200 -29.76 -9.43 -3.38
C SER A 200 -30.93 -9.57 -4.37
N LEU A 201 -30.83 -8.99 -5.57
CA LEU A 201 -31.96 -8.87 -6.51
C LEU A 201 -32.06 -10.01 -7.52
N TRP A 202 -31.20 -11.03 -7.43
CA TRP A 202 -31.22 -12.22 -8.29
C TRP A 202 -31.69 -13.52 -7.59
N ASP A 203 -32.03 -13.47 -6.30
CA ASP A 203 -32.48 -14.64 -5.52
C ASP A 203 -34.02 -14.77 -5.42
N LEU A 204 -34.77 -14.21 -6.37
CA LEU A 204 -36.23 -14.37 -6.44
C LEU A 204 -36.68 -14.84 -7.83
N ASP A 205 -36.38 -16.08 -8.14
CA ASP A 205 -37.02 -16.95 -9.15
C ASP A 205 -36.73 -18.39 -8.65
N GLU A 206 -37.63 -19.34 -8.39
CA GLU A 206 -39.08 -19.53 -8.50
C GLU A 206 -39.43 -20.66 -7.49
N GLU A 207 -40.57 -20.60 -6.81
CA GLU A 207 -41.31 -21.81 -6.36
C GLU A 207 -42.82 -21.60 -6.50
#